data_AF-A0A447N7S6-F1
#
_entry.id   AF-A0A447N7S6-F1
#
_cell.length_a   1.000
_cell.length_b   1.000
_cell.length_c   1.000
_cell.angle_alpha   90.00
_cell.angle_beta   90.00
_cell.angle_gamma   90.00
#
_symmetry.space_group_name_H-M   'P 1'
#
loop_
_entity.id
_entity.type
_entity.pdbx_description
1 polymer ?
#
loop_
_entity_poly.entity_id
_entity_poly.type
_entity_poly.pdbx_seq_one_letter_code
_entity_poly.pdbx_strand_id
1 'polypeptide(L)' 'MRLVIGWNIHDTTRLWLEGWVASQQGWRIDVLAHSLSQFRPELFDGKTLLVWCGENQTLAQQQQLLAWRAQGHDIHPLGV' A
#
# COMPACT_ATOMS: atom_id res chain seq x y z
N MET A 1 -2.65 3.32 -13.06
CA MET A 1 -2.36 4.43 -12.12
C MET A 1 -1.98 3.80 -10.79
N ARG A 2 -0.93 4.28 -10.12
CA ARG A 2 -0.40 3.67 -8.89
C ARG A 2 -0.83 4.47 -7.68
N LEU A 3 -1.32 3.78 -6.66
CA LEU A 3 -1.83 4.40 -5.44
C LEU A 3 -1.09 3.82 -4.23
N VAL A 4 -0.45 4.69 -3.46
CA VAL A 4 0.18 4.37 -2.18
C VAL A 4 -0.84 4.47 -1.07
N ILE A 5 -0.94 3.43 -0.25
CA ILE A 5 -1.91 3.31 0.84
C ILE A 5 -1.19 2.87 2.11
N GLY A 6 -1.43 3.58 3.21
CA GLY A 6 -1.06 3.11 4.54
C GLY A 6 -2.12 2.18 5.09
N TRP A 7 -1.77 0.97 5.50
CA TRP A 7 -2.71 0.03 6.13
C TRP A 7 -2.35 -0.22 7.60
N ASN A 8 -3.25 0.21 8.50
CA ASN A 8 -3.10 0.09 9.95
C ASN A 8 -1.81 0.75 10.50
N ILE A 9 -1.51 1.95 10.01
CA ILE A 9 -0.35 2.75 10.44
C ILE A 9 -0.80 4.08 11.06
N HIS A 10 0.05 4.65 11.90
CA HIS A 10 -0.18 5.96 12.52
C HIS A 10 0.80 7.03 12.01
N ASP A 11 1.98 6.62 11.52
CA ASP A 11 2.97 7.53 10.99
C ASP A 11 2.64 7.91 9.54
N THR A 12 1.91 9.01 9.35
CA THR A 12 1.62 9.52 8.01
C THR A 12 2.85 10.11 7.32
N THR A 13 3.84 10.60 8.06
CA THR A 13 5.06 11.19 7.47
C THR A 13 5.82 10.15 6.68
N ARG A 14 6.03 8.98 7.27
CA ARG A 14 6.74 7.89 6.60
C ARG A 14 5.96 7.36 5.40
N LEU A 15 4.62 7.34 5.44
CA LEU A 15 3.80 7.00 4.26
C LEU A 15 4.08 7.93 3.08
N TRP A 16 4.19 9.24 3.33
CA TRP A 16 4.54 10.22 2.29
C TRP A 16 5.95 10.01 1.75
N LEU A 17 6.92 9.65 2.61
CA LEU A 17 8.28 9.32 2.17
C LEU A 17 8.31 8.07 1.29
N GLU A 18 7.58 7.02 1.64
CA GLU A 18 7.46 5.83 0.79
C GLU A 18 6.82 6.18 -0.56
N GLY A 19 5.81 7.05 -0.56
CA GLY A 19 5.21 7.58 -1.80
C GLY A 19 6.19 8.38 -2.66
N TRP A 20 7.01 9.23 -2.03
CA TRP A 20 8.09 9.93 -2.71
C TRP A 20 9.08 8.94 -3.32
N VAL A 21 9.58 7.98 -2.54
CA VAL A 21 10.56 6.98 -3.00
C VAL A 21 10.00 6.19 -4.18
N ALA A 22 8.74 5.76 -4.12
CA ALA A 22 8.07 5.09 -5.23
C ALA A 22 7.99 5.96 -6.50
N SER A 23 7.82 7.28 -6.35
CA SER A 23 7.76 8.21 -7.49
C SER A 23 9.09 8.36 -8.24
N GLN A 24 10.22 8.06 -7.58
CA GLN A 24 11.56 8.15 -8.19
C GLN A 24 11.76 7.13 -9.32
N GLN A 25 10.88 6.15 -9.47
CA GLN A 25 10.90 5.20 -10.60
C GLN A 25 10.31 5.77 -11.89
N GLY A 26 10.05 7.08 -11.95
CA GLY A 26 9.48 7.76 -13.12
C GLY A 26 7.97 7.55 -13.27
N TRP A 27 7.31 7.04 -12.24
CA TRP A 27 5.87 6.80 -12.24
C TRP A 27 5.11 7.94 -11.58
N ARG A 28 3.95 8.30 -12.14
CA ARG A 28 2.97 9.10 -11.42
C ARG A 28 2.34 8.24 -10.33
N ILE A 29 2.55 8.65 -9.08
CA ILE A 29 2.02 8.00 -7.88
C ILE A 29 1.02 8.95 -7.22
N ASP A 30 -0.15 8.42 -6.87
CA ASP A 30 -1.06 9.07 -5.95
C ASP A 30 -0.84 8.50 -4.55
N VAL A 31 -1.01 9.31 -3.51
CA VAL A 31 -0.88 8.87 -2.11
C VAL A 31 -2.19 9.12 -1.40
N LEU A 32 -2.74 8.10 -0.77
CA LEU A 32 -3.88 8.26 0.12
C LEU A 32 -3.39 8.90 1.43
N ALA A 33 -3.78 10.15 1.69
CA ALA A 33 -3.25 10.96 2.79
C ALA A 33 -3.46 10.34 4.19
N HIS A 34 -4.48 9.50 4.35
CA HIS A 34 -4.82 8.85 5.61
C HIS A 34 -4.65 7.34 5.51
N SER A 35 -4.17 6.73 6.60
CA SER A 35 -4.15 5.28 6.71
C SER A 35 -5.57 4.72 6.83
N LEU A 36 -5.77 3.55 6.22
CA LEU A 36 -6.97 2.76 6.37
C LEU A 36 -6.81 1.80 7.55
N SER A 37 -7.77 1.81 8.47
CA SER A 37 -7.92 0.76 9.49
C SER A 37 -8.54 -0.51 8.91
N GLN A 38 -9.41 -0.35 7.91
CA GLN A 38 -10.00 -1.44 7.13
C GLN A 38 -9.67 -1.24 5.66
N PHE A 39 -8.92 -2.19 5.10
CA PHE A 39 -8.53 -2.14 3.70
C PHE A 39 -9.30 -3.19 2.88
N ARG A 40 -9.79 -2.75 1.71
CA ARG A 40 -10.62 -3.50 0.77
C ARG A 40 -10.11 -3.19 -0.64
N PRO A 41 -9.20 -4.01 -1.20
CA PRO A 41 -8.61 -3.77 -2.52
C PRO A 41 -9.64 -3.65 -3.65
N GLU A 42 -10.80 -4.28 -3.50
CA GLU A 42 -11.90 -4.29 -4.47
C GLU A 42 -12.51 -2.89 -4.68
N LEU A 43 -12.31 -1.95 -3.74
CA LEU A 43 -12.75 -0.55 -3.90
C LEU A 43 -11.83 0.27 -4.80
N PHE A 44 -10.70 -0.30 -5.24
CA PHE A 44 -9.66 0.39 -6.00
C PHE A 44 -9.40 -0.26 -7.36
N ASP A 45 -10.44 -0.81 -7.99
CA ASP A 45 -10.35 -1.49 -9.28
C ASP A 45 -9.59 -0.67 -10.35
N GLY A 46 -8.75 -1.37 -11.11
CA GLY A 46 -7.92 -0.79 -12.17
C GLY A 46 -6.70 0.01 -11.66
N LYS A 47 -6.41 0.00 -10.36
CA LYS A 47 -5.21 0.60 -9.78
C LYS A 47 -4.21 -0.46 -9.33
N THR A 48 -2.92 -0.13 -9.49
CA THR A 48 -1.83 -0.87 -8.83
C THR A 48 -1.68 -0.29 -7.42
N LEU A 49 -1.91 -1.10 -6.40
CA LEU A 49 -1.91 -0.69 -4.99
C LEU A 49 -0.54 -0.95 -4.38
N LEU A 50 0.11 0.09 -3.89
CA LEU A 50 1.38 0.01 -3.17
C LEU A 50 1.09 0.22 -1.68
N VAL A 51 1.24 -0.82 -0.87
CA VAL A 51 0.71 -0.86 0.49
C VAL A 51 1.83 -0.85 1.50
N TRP A 52 1.84 0.16 2.35
CA TRP A 52 2.77 0.26 3.46
C TRP A 52 2.05 -0.10 4.78
N CYS A 53 2.56 -1.11 5.47
CA CYS A 53 1.98 -1.64 6.72
C CYS A 53 2.76 -1.21 7.97
N GLY A 54 3.62 -0.20 7.86
CA GLY A 54 4.57 0.18 8.91
C GLY A 54 5.91 -0.52 8.73
N GLU A 55 6.87 -0.22 9.61
CA GLU A 55 8.21 -0.83 9.57
C GLU A 55 8.18 -2.34 9.81
N ASN A 56 7.27 -2.82 10.66
CA ASN A 56 7.14 -4.22 11.02
C ASN A 56 5.77 -4.76 10.59
N GLN A 57 5.73 -5.44 9.45
CA GLN A 57 4.50 -6.09 8.99
C GLN A 57 4.19 -7.31 9.84
N THR A 58 2.98 -7.37 10.40
CA THR A 58 2.52 -8.56 11.12
C THR A 58 2.37 -9.76 10.17
N LEU A 59 2.51 -10.98 10.68
CA LEU A 59 2.25 -12.20 9.91
C LEU A 59 0.85 -12.19 9.26
N ALA A 60 -0.15 -11.70 9.97
CA ALA A 60 -1.51 -11.56 9.45
C ALA A 60 -1.58 -10.61 8.24
N GLN A 61 -0.89 -9.46 8.28
CA GLN A 61 -0.82 -8.53 7.15
C GLN A 61 -0.12 -9.16 5.95
N GLN A 62 1.00 -9.85 6.16
CA GLN A 62 1.73 -10.53 5.09
C GLN A 62 0.86 -11.61 4.42
N GLN A 63 0.19 -12.45 5.21
CA GLN A 63 -0.73 -13.48 4.71
C GLN A 63 -1.90 -12.86 3.94
N GLN A 64 -2.47 -11.76 4.44
CA GLN A 64 -3.59 -11.09 3.79
C GLN A 64 -3.16 -10.44 2.45
N LEU A 65 -1.98 -9.83 2.39
CA LEU A 65 -1.43 -9.29 1.14
C LEU A 65 -1.23 -10.38 0.09
N LEU A 66 -0.75 -11.56 0.49
CA LEU A 66 -0.63 -12.72 -0.39
C LEU A 66 -2.00 -13.23 -0.84
N ALA A 67 -2.99 -13.29 0.07
CA ALA A 67 -4.35 -13.70 -0.28
C ALA A 67 -4.99 -12.77 -1.30
N TRP A 68 -4.86 -11.45 -1.13
CA TRP A 68 -5.35 -10.47 -2.10
C TRP A 68 -4.65 -10.58 -3.47
N ARG A 69 -3.33 -10.81 -3.49
CA ARG A 69 -2.61 -11.10 -4.74
C ARG A 69 -3.15 -12.37 -5.42
N ALA A 70 -3.38 -13.43 -4.66
CA ALA A 70 -3.91 -14.69 -5.18
C ALA A 70 -5.34 -14.54 -5.75
N GLN A 71 -6.10 -13.56 -5.26
CA GLN A 71 -7.43 -13.19 -5.77
C GLN A 71 -7.36 -12.32 -7.04
N GLY A 72 -6.17 -11.93 -7.50
CA GLY A 72 -5.96 -11.17 -8.72
C GLY A 72 -5.84 -9.66 -8.52
N HIS A 73 -5.81 -9.17 -7.27
CA HIS A 73 -5.55 -7.74 -7.02
C HIS A 73 -4.09 -7.40 -7.28
N ASP A 74 -3.85 -6.33 -8.02
CA ASP A 74 -2.51 -5.81 -8.31
C ASP A 74 -1.97 -5.01 -7.12
N ILE A 75 -1.61 -5.73 -6.06
CA ILE A 75 -1.20 -5.19 -4.76
C ILE A 75 0.25 -5.53 -4.45
N HIS A 76 1.04 -4.57 -3.92
CA HIS A 76 2.46 -4.76 -3.62
C HIS A 76 2.84 -4.14 -2.28
N PRO A 77 3.58 -4.85 -1.40
CA PRO A 77 4.09 -4.25 -0.18
C PRO A 77 5.20 -3.23 -0.49
N LEU A 78 5.24 -2.16 0.31
CA LEU A 78 6.31 -1.17 0.34
C LEU A 78 7.20 -1.34 1.57
N GLY A 79 8.43 -0.84 1.50
CA GLY A 79 9.37 -0.82 2.63
C GLY A 79 9.89 -2.19 3.07
N VAL A 80 9.91 -3.17 2.16
CA VAL A 80 10.56 -4.49 2.34
C VAL A 80 12.04 -4.43 2.02
#